data_AF-A0AAD5KB62-F1
#
_entry.id   AF-A0AAD5KB62-F1
#
_cell.length_a   1.000
_cell.length_b   1.000
_cell.length_c   1.000
_cell.angle_alpha   90.00
_cell.angle_beta   90.00
_cell.angle_gamma   90.00
#
_symmetry.space_group_name_H-M   'P 1'
#
loop_
_entity.id
_entity.type
_entity.pdbx_description
1 polymer ?
#
loop_
_entity_poly.entity_id
_entity_poly.type
_entity_poly.pdbx_seq_one_letter_code
_entity_poly.pdbx_strand_id
1 'polypeptide(L)' 'MTAPVRYQYLISRTGDILFSFTVGTLAYFSNERENPRAQNGNSLLDLLSRRRQRIVEQRDHKKHATTTASDNN' A
#
# COMPACT_ATOMS: atom_id res chain seq x y z
N MET A 1 39.33 -8.29 -33.38
CA MET A 1 38.11 -8.85 -32.74
C MET A 1 37.90 -8.11 -31.42
N THR A 2 36.94 -7.19 -31.36
CA THR A 2 36.63 -6.40 -30.16
C THR A 2 35.90 -7.28 -29.16
N ALA A 3 36.53 -7.53 -28.01
CA ALA A 3 35.91 -8.27 -26.91
C ALA A 3 34.65 -7.53 -26.42
N PRO A 4 33.59 -8.25 -25.97
CA PRO A 4 32.37 -7.62 -25.51
C PRO A 4 32.63 -6.77 -24.27
N VAL A 5 32.24 -5.49 -24.34
CA VAL A 5 32.31 -4.55 -23.23
C VAL A 5 31.36 -5.02 -22.13
N ARG A 6 31.92 -5.47 -21.00
CA ARG A 6 31.15 -5.86 -19.81
C ARG A 6 30.90 -4.62 -18.97
N TYR A 7 29.69 -4.08 -19.03
CA TYR A 7 29.26 -3.02 -18.13
C TYR A 7 29.11 -3.58 -16.73
N GLN A 8 29.81 -2.98 -15.77
CA GLN A 8 29.68 -3.32 -14.37
C GLN A 8 28.38 -2.69 -13.85
N TYR A 9 27.46 -3.52 -13.37
CA TYR A 9 26.23 -3.04 -12.74
C TYR A 9 26.61 -2.27 -11.47
N LEU A 10 26.34 -0.96 -11.44
CA LEU A 10 26.60 -0.07 -10.29
C LEU A 10 25.71 -0.39 -9.08
N ILE A 11 24.57 -1.04 -9.33
CA ILE A 11 23.61 -1.51 -8.33
C ILE A 11 23.40 -3.00 -8.55
N SER A 12 23.36 -3.79 -7.48
CA SER A 12 23.07 -5.22 -7.59
C SER A 12 21.71 -5.42 -8.29
N ARG A 13 21.55 -6.51 -9.03
CA ARG A 13 20.28 -6.83 -9.75
C ARG A 13 19.05 -6.75 -8.83
N THR A 14 19.22 -7.06 -7.55
CA THR A 14 18.18 -6.95 -6.51
C THR A 14 17.96 -5.52 -6.02
N GLY A 15 19.02 -4.70 -5.96
CA GLY A 15 18.93 -3.28 -5.61
C GLY A 15 18.13 -2.47 -6.63
N ASP A 16 18.25 -2.79 -7.92
CA ASP A 16 17.48 -2.13 -8.99
C ASP A 16 15.97 -2.36 -8.82
N ILE A 17 15.58 -3.57 -8.41
CA ILE A 17 14.18 -3.92 -8.18
C ILE A 17 13.65 -3.13 -6.99
N LEU A 18 14.37 -3.14 -5.86
CA LEU A 18 13.95 -2.43 -4.66
C LEU A 18 13.86 -0.91 -4.92
N PHE A 19 14.87 -0.36 -5.60
CA PHE A 19 14.90 1.05 -5.98
C PHE A 19 13.76 1.43 -6.93
N SER A 20 13.45 0.58 -7.91
CA SER A 20 12.32 0.81 -8.82
C SER A 20 10.98 0.84 -8.06
N PHE A 21 10.79 -0.08 -7.11
CA PHE A 21 9.58 -0.11 -6.30
C PHE A 21 9.47 1.13 -5.40
N THR A 22 10.55 1.56 -4.75
CA THR A 22 10.52 2.72 -3.86
C THR A 22 10.32 4.02 -4.62
N VAL A 23 11.04 4.24 -5.73
CA VAL A 23 10.87 5.44 -6.55
C VAL A 23 9.49 5.48 -7.21
N GLY A 24 8.99 4.34 -7.70
CA GLY A 24 7.66 4.25 -8.30
C GLY A 24 6.53 4.55 -7.31
N THR A 25 6.62 4.02 -6.08
CA THR A 25 5.64 4.33 -5.03
C THR A 25 5.72 5.80 -4.58
N LEU A 26 6.92 6.38 -4.49
CA LEU A 26 7.10 7.76 -4.11
C LEU A 26 6.58 8.73 -5.19
N ALA A 27 6.85 8.43 -6.46
CA ALA A 27 6.34 9.20 -7.59
C ALA A 27 4.81 9.17 -7.65
N TYR A 28 4.21 7.99 -7.45
CA TYR A 28 2.76 7.86 -7.36
C TYR A 28 2.19 8.69 -6.20
N PHE A 29 2.80 8.61 -5.02
CA PHE A 29 2.40 9.40 -3.86
C PHE A 29 2.52 10.92 -4.09
N SER A 30 3.60 11.37 -4.72
CA SER A 30 3.78 12.78 -5.08
C SER A 30 2.70 13.25 -6.05
N ASN A 31 2.35 12.42 -7.04
CA ASN A 31 1.29 12.70 -7.99
C ASN A 31 -0.10 12.75 -7.32
N GLU A 32 -0.40 11.85 -6.37
CA GLU A 32 -1.63 11.94 -5.57
C GLU A 32 -1.70 13.27 -4.79
N ARG A 33 -0.58 13.69 -4.20
CA ARG A 33 -0.50 14.89 -3.37
C ARG A 33 -0.70 16.17 -4.18
N GLU A 34 -0.12 16.24 -5.37
CA GLU A 34 -0.23 17.43 -6.23
C GLU A 34 -1.56 17.50 -6.97
N ASN A 35 -2.20 16.36 -7.28
CA ASN A 35 -3.45 16.33 -8.03
C ASN A 35 -4.53 15.45 -7.37
N PRO A 36 -5.05 15.87 -6.20
CA PRO A 36 -6.07 15.11 -5.47
C PRO A 36 -7.39 14.97 -6.24
N ARG A 37 -7.65 15.85 -7.22
CA ARG A 37 -8.84 15.81 -8.08
C ARG A 37 -8.79 14.73 -9.14
N ALA A 38 -7.61 14.35 -9.63
CA ALA A 38 -7.47 13.26 -10.61
C ALA A 38 -7.91 11.91 -10.04
N GLN A 39 -7.99 11.80 -8.70
CA GLN A 39 -8.24 10.55 -8.02
C GLN A 39 -9.68 10.33 -7.59
N ASN A 40 -10.59 11.30 -7.78
CA ASN A 40 -12.04 11.15 -7.55
C ASN A 40 -12.40 10.40 -6.24
N GLY A 41 -11.69 10.67 -5.13
CA GLY A 41 -11.96 10.01 -3.84
C GLY A 41 -11.45 8.57 -3.71
N ASN A 42 -10.62 8.10 -4.63
CA ASN A 42 -10.00 6.77 -4.66
C ASN A 42 -8.48 6.82 -4.37
N SER A 43 -8.01 7.79 -3.59
CA SER A 43 -6.60 7.79 -3.14
C SER A 43 -6.30 6.48 -2.42
N LEU A 44 -5.11 5.92 -2.65
CA LEU A 44 -4.68 4.68 -2.01
C LEU A 44 -4.70 4.78 -0.49
N LEU A 45 -4.40 5.96 0.07
CA LEU A 45 -4.47 6.20 1.51
C LEU A 45 -5.89 6.10 2.04
N ASP A 46 -6.86 6.66 1.31
CA ASP A 46 -8.27 6.60 1.70
C ASP A 46 -8.78 5.15 1.64
N LEU A 47 -8.45 4.41 0.58
CA LEU A 47 -8.76 2.98 0.46
C LEU A 47 -8.15 2.14 1.60
N LEU A 48 -6.90 2.42 1.97
CA LEU A 48 -6.25 1.77 3.11
C LEU A 48 -6.92 2.12 4.44
N SER A 49 -7.32 3.38 4.62
CA SER A 49 -8.01 3.84 5.82
C SER A 49 -9.37 3.15 5.99
N ARG A 50 -10.16 3.08 4.91
CA ARG A 50 -11.46 2.38 4.87
C ARG A 50 -11.29 0.88 5.12
N ARG A 51 -10.23 0.27 4.59
CA ARG A 51 -9.92 -1.14 4.86
C ARG A 51 -9.62 -1.37 6.34
N ARG A 52 -8.84 -0.49 6.98
CA ARG A 52 -8.57 -0.58 8.42
C ARG A 52 -9.85 -0.41 9.25
N GLN A 53 -10.70 0.57 8.92
CA GLN A 53 -11.97 0.79 9.60
C GLN A 53 -12.87 -0.45 9.56
N ARG A 54 -13.05 -1.07 8.37
CA ARG A 54 -13.84 -2.31 8.25
C ARG A 54 -13.33 -3.44 9.14
N ILE A 55 -12.01 -3.59 9.29
CA ILE A 55 -11.42 -4.63 10.15
C ILE A 55 -11.73 -4.36 11.63
N VAL A 56 -11.72 -3.09 12.05
CA VAL A 56 -12.06 -2.69 13.43
C VAL A 56 -13.54 -2.92 13.69
N GLU A 57 -14.43 -2.45 12.81
CA GLU A 57 -15.88 -2.65 12.91
C GLU A 57 -16.24 -4.14 13.01
N GLN A 58 -15.63 -5.01 12.21
CA GLN A 58 -15.84 -6.45 12.29
C GLN A 58 -15.46 -7.05 13.65
N ARG A 59 -14.40 -6.51 14.28
CA ARG A 59 -13.99 -6.94 15.63
C ARG A 59 -14.97 -6.48 16.69
N ASP A 60 -15.45 -5.25 16.58
CA ASP A 60 -16.39 -4.68 17.55
C ASP A 60 -17.78 -5.33 17.43
N HIS A 61 -18.27 -5.58 16.21
CA HIS A 61 -19.49 -6.36 15.98
C HIS A 61 -19.40 -7.77 16.54
N LYS A 62 -18.25 -8.45 16.40
CA LYS A 62 -18.04 -9.78 16.97
C LYS A 62 -18.08 -9.77 18.51
N LYS A 63 -17.51 -8.75 19.15
CA LYS A 63 -17.56 -8.59 20.61
C LYS A 63 -18.96 -8.31 21.11
N HIS A 64 -19.68 -7.39 20.47
CA HIS A 64 -21.06 -7.04 20.82
C HIS A 64 -22.02 -8.23 20.67
N ALA A 65 -21.87 -9.03 19.60
CA ALA A 65 -22.68 -10.24 19.40
C ALA A 65 -22.49 -11.28 20.53
N THR A 66 -21.27 -11.42 21.06
CA THR A 66 -21.00 -12.33 22.19
C THR A 66 -21.55 -11.79 23.51
N THR A 67 -21.54 -10.46 23.73
CA THR A 67 -22.10 -9.87 24.96
C THR A 67 -23.62 -9.98 24.98
N THR A 68 -24.30 -9.66 23.87
CA THR A 68 -25.76 -9.79 23.76
C THR A 68 -26.25 -11.24 23.83
N ALA A 69 -25.42 -12.21 23.43
CA ALA A 69 -25.75 -13.63 23.57
C ALA A 69 -25.55 -14.15 25.01
N SER A 70 -24.67 -13.51 25.79
CA SER A 70 -24.43 -13.84 27.19
C SER A 70 -25.47 -13.24 28.14
N ASP A 71 -26.09 -12.11 27.78
CA ASP A 71 -27.11 -11.44 28.62
C ASP A 71 -28.52 -12.04 28.47
N ASN A 72 -28.76 -12.87 27.44
CA ASN A 72 -30.06 -13.49 27.16
C ASN A 72 -30.19 -14.94 27.68
N ASN A 73 -29.26 -15.40 28.52
CA ASN A 73 -29.24 -16.74 29.12
C ASN A 73 -29.03 -16.66 30.63
#